data_AF-T1CGJ4-F1
#
_entry.id   AF-T1CGJ4-F1
#
_cell.length_a   1.000
_cell.length_b   1.000
_cell.length_c   1.000
_cell.angle_alpha   90.00
_cell.angle_beta   90.00
_cell.angle_gamma   90.00
#
_symmetry.space_group_name_H-M   'P 1'
#
loop_
_entity.id
_entity.type
_entity.pdbx_description
1 polymer ?
#
loop_
_entity_poly.entity_id
_entity_poly.type
_entity_poly.pdbx_seq_one_letter_code
_entity_poly.pdbx_strand_id
1 'polypeptide(L)' 'MAAIYAMGDLQGCYAPFSALLEQVGFTPQIDQLWLAGDLVNRGPDSHAVINRLYTWHERVR' A
#
# COMPACT_ATOMS: atom_id res chain seq x y z
N MET A 1 -10.37 9.49 14.08
CA MET A 1 -9.51 10.60 13.58
C MET A 1 -8.70 10.02 12.44
N ALA A 2 -8.59 10.71 11.30
CA ALA A 2 -7.84 10.19 10.16
C ALA A 2 -6.33 10.12 10.47
N ALA A 3 -5.66 9.06 10.01
CA ALA A 3 -4.22 8.89 10.17
C ALA A 3 -3.50 8.90 8.81
N ILE A 4 -2.20 9.20 8.84
CA ILE A 4 -1.29 9.08 7.70
C ILE A 4 -0.30 7.98 8.00
N TYR A 5 -0.23 6.98 7.13
CA TYR A 5 0.73 5.89 7.19
C TYR A 5 1.80 6.13 6.13
N ALA A 6 3.07 6.09 6.53
CA ALA A 6 4.19 6.13 5.61
C ALA A 6 4.84 4.75 5.53
N MET A 7 5.08 4.27 4.31
CA MET A 7 5.68 2.96 4.05
C MET A 7 6.80 3.09 3.02
N GLY A 8 7.83 2.28 3.22
CA GLY A 8 8.93 2.12 2.26
C GLY A 8 8.56 1.20 1.10
N ASP A 9 9.59 0.69 0.44
CA ASP A 9 9.50 -0.10 -0.78
C ASP A 9 8.58 -1.32 -0.64
N LEU A 10 7.72 -1.53 -1.66
CA LEU A 10 6.86 -2.72 -1.72
C LEU A 10 7.49 -3.83 -2.56
N GLN A 11 8.23 -3.47 -3.62
CA GLN A 11 8.91 -4.36 -4.54
C GLN A 11 8.00 -5.54 -4.92
N GLY A 12 6.77 -5.29 -5.36
CA GLY A 12 5.83 -6.34 -5.76
C GLY A 12 5.39 -7.33 -4.67
N CYS A 13 5.62 -7.05 -3.39
CA CYS A 13 5.26 -7.92 -2.27
C CYS A 13 3.83 -7.64 -1.77
N TYR A 14 2.82 -8.00 -2.55
CA TYR A 14 1.42 -7.71 -2.21
C TYR A 14 0.94 -8.37 -0.90
N ALA A 15 1.24 -9.65 -0.67
CA ALA A 15 0.73 -10.36 0.51
C ALA A 15 1.27 -9.75 1.84
N PRO A 16 2.58 -9.50 2.01
CA PRO A 16 3.09 -8.80 3.19
C PRO A 16 2.52 -7.39 3.34
N PHE A 17 2.38 -6.65 2.23
CA PHE A 17 1.77 -5.32 2.23
C PHE A 17 0.33 -5.35 2.77
N SER A 18 -0.50 -6.26 2.27
CA SER A 18 -1.89 -6.41 2.72
C SER A 18 -1.98 -6.81 4.19
N ALA A 19 -1.13 -7.75 4.62
CA ALA A 19 -1.10 -8.22 6.02
C ALA A 19 -0.69 -7.09 6.98
N LEU A 20 0.28 -6.25 6.59
CA LEU A 20 0.71 -5.12 7.41
C LEU A 20 -0.41 -4.07 7.55
N LEU A 21 -1.12 -3.76 6.46
CA LEU A 21 -2.26 -2.84 6.51
C LEU A 21 -3.38 -3.34 7.42
N GLU A 22 -3.67 -4.65 7.39
CA GLU A 22 -4.63 -5.28 8.30
C GLU A 22 -4.16 -5.17 9.76
N GLN A 23 -2.88 -5.48 10.02
CA GLN A 23 -2.29 -5.46 11.36
C GLN A 23 -2.35 -4.07 12.01
N VAL A 24 -2.18 -3.01 11.22
CA VAL A 24 -2.23 -1.62 11.71
C VAL A 24 -3.64 -1.01 11.64
N GLY A 25 -4.63 -1.75 11.15
CA GLY A 25 -6.02 -1.28 11.04
C GLY A 25 -6.22 -0.16 10.02
N PHE A 26 -5.45 -0.15 8.93
CA PHE A 26 -5.55 0.86 7.88
C PHE A 26 -6.93 0.82 7.20
N THR A 27 -7.61 1.97 7.16
CA THR A 27 -8.94 2.10 6.56
C THR A 27 -8.91 3.10 5.39
N PRO A 28 -8.91 2.66 4.13
CA PRO A 28 -8.76 3.54 2.96
C PRO A 28 -9.90 4.56 2.81
N GLN A 29 -11.04 4.37 3.47
CA GLN A 29 -12.14 5.33 3.46
C GLN A 29 -11.78 6.62 4.21
N ILE A 30 -10.88 6.56 5.20
CA ILE A 30 -10.55 7.68 6.09
C ILE A 30 -9.05 8.00 6.16
N ASP A 31 -8.18 7.01 5.99
CA ASP A 31 -6.73 7.15 6.14
C ASP A 31 -6.04 7.45 4.81
N GLN A 32 -4.81 7.97 4.90
CA GLN A 32 -3.92 8.16 3.74
C GLN A 32 -2.70 7.25 3.84
N LEU A 33 -2.23 6.79 2.68
CA LEU A 33 -1.05 5.96 2.54
C LEU A 33 0.01 6.70 1.71
N TRP A 34 1.17 6.96 2.28
CA TRP A 34 2.31 7.59 1.61
C TRP A 34 3.37 6.53 1.31
N LEU A 35 3.75 6.41 0.05
CA LEU A 35 4.69 5.38 -0.42
C LEU A 35 5.98 6.03 -0.89
N ALA A 36 7.12 5.58 -0.35
CA ALA A 36 8.42 6.15 -0.67
C ALA A 36 8.94 5.81 -2.08
N GLY A 37 8.35 4.83 -2.77
CA GLY A 37 8.75 4.39 -4.10
C GLY A 37 8.83 2.88 -4.24
N ASP A 38 9.46 2.40 -5.31
CA ASP A 38 9.78 0.99 -5.53
C ASP A 38 8.59 0.04 -5.29
N LEU A 39 7.49 0.33 -5.98
CA LEU A 39 6.23 -0.40 -5.84
C LEU A 39 6.27 -1.80 -6.47
N VAL A 40 7.07 -1.96 -7.52
CA VAL A 40 7.10 -3.12 -8.42
C VAL A 40 8.51 -3.70 -8.53
N ASN A 41 8.64 -4.80 -9.29
CA ASN A 41 9.86 -5.62 -9.45
C ASN A 41 10.17 -6.48 -8.22
N ARG A 42 11.18 -7.37 -8.35
CA ARG A 42 11.73 -8.31 -7.35
C ARG A 42 10.75 -9.28 -6.68
N GLY A 43 9.67 -8.80 -6.09
CA GLY A 43 8.67 -9.60 -5.41
C GLY A 43 7.68 -10.27 -6.35
N PRO A 44 6.88 -11.19 -5.79
CA PRO A 44 6.15 -12.19 -6.55
C PRO A 44 4.92 -11.65 -7.30
N ASP A 45 4.39 -10.48 -6.93
CA ASP A 45 3.09 -10.01 -7.42
C ASP A 45 3.01 -8.48 -7.55
N SER A 46 3.76 -7.93 -8.51
CA SER A 46 3.71 -6.51 -8.85
C SER A 46 2.32 -6.08 -9.36
N HIS A 47 1.59 -6.97 -10.03
CA HIS A 47 0.28 -6.67 -10.60
C HIS A 47 -0.76 -6.42 -9.50
N ALA A 48 -0.80 -7.24 -8.45
CA ALA A 48 -1.72 -7.03 -7.34
C ALA A 48 -1.40 -5.75 -6.55
N VAL A 49 -0.11 -5.43 -6.34
CA VAL A 49 0.29 -4.15 -5.73
C VAL A 49 -0.28 -2.98 -6.53
N ILE A 50 0.00 -2.91 -7.84
CA ILE A 50 -0.44 -1.78 -8.66
C ILE A 50 -1.97 -1.68 -8.72
N ASN A 51 -2.67 -2.79 -8.92
CA ASN A 51 -4.14 -2.78 -8.92
C ASN A 51 -4.70 -2.26 -7.60
N ARG A 52 -4.14 -2.70 -6.47
CA ARG A 52 -4.59 -2.24 -5.16
C ARG A 52 -4.36 -0.73 -5.00
N LEU A 53 -3.17 -0.25 -5.31
CA LEU A 53 -2.85 1.18 -5.21
C LEU A 53 -3.71 2.02 -6.15
N TYR A 54 -3.99 1.52 -7.35
CA TYR A 54 -4.89 2.17 -8.30
C TYR A 54 -6.32 2.28 -7.77
N THR A 55 -6.85 1.24 -7.12
CA THR A 55 -8.18 1.31 -6.46
C THR A 55 -8.24 2.36 -5.35
N TRP A 56 -7.09 2.77 -4.80
CA TRP A 56 -6.98 3.76 -3.73
C TRP A 56 -6.27 5.05 -4.17
N HIS A 57 -6.17 5.34 -5.48
CA HIS A 57 -5.32 6.43 -5.99
C HIS A 57 -5.61 7.81 -5.39
N GLU A 58 -6.84 8.09 -4.95
CA GLU A 58 -7.15 9.36 -4.27
C GLU A 58 -6.55 9.47 -2.85
N ARG A 59 -6.27 8.31 -2.23
CA ARG A 59 -5.79 8.14 -0.86
C ARG A 59 -4.30 7.80 -0.76
N VAL A 60 -3.70 7.38 -1.87
CA VAL A 60 -2.27 7.10 -1.99
C VAL A 60 -1.52 8.36 -2.42
N ARG A 61 -0.35 8.60 -1.84
CA ARG A 61 0.59 9.66 -2.22
C ARG A 61 1.95 9.05 -2.52
#